data_AF-A0A4R4TAN4-F1
#
_entry.id   AF-A0A4R4TAN4-F1
#
_cell.length_a   1.000
_cell.length_b   1.000
_cell.length_c   1.000
_cell.angle_alpha   90.00
_cell.angle_beta   90.00
_cell.angle_gamma   90.00
#
_symmetry.space_group_name_H-M   'P 1'
#
loop_
_entity.id
_entity.type
_entity.pdbx_description
1 polymer ?
#
loop_
_entity_poly.entity_id
_entity_poly.type
_entity_poly.pdbx_seq_one_letter_code
_entity_poly.pdbx_strand_id
1 'polypeptide(L)'
;MTDIFHVTIDSVRDATLRARVYVINPDVPDVPEEPTFPLALLADVWWMLDNGNLTDDDDDGHRPQRCPFSPERGREILAGMAMGDELGEVFGLIVGRLIRITEYGYLLADDAKTLLEPRRKAKDVYGRLLGVGRDDISRYAWTPSDPVRFDVRTAEIVTSYERGPLRNVPLWSEAAAFDDPDEPWEEGEREKIAGLAGTADLSNWRAWPVIASRALEAFPYRDFTVTVSHPGYLEHLAAGMSWSTTHTGRV
;
A
#
# COMPACT_ATOMS: atom_id res chain seq x y z
N MET A 1 4.67 -5.16 9.13
CA MET A 1 4.99 -3.75 8.82
C MET A 1 3.82 -2.93 9.31
N THR A 2 4.05 -1.72 9.82
CA THR A 2 2.97 -0.86 10.32
C THR A 2 2.34 -0.13 9.14
N ASP A 3 1.01 -0.10 9.06
CA ASP A 3 0.31 0.67 8.03
C ASP A 3 0.64 2.16 8.16
N ILE A 4 0.82 2.81 7.01
CA ILE A 4 1.22 4.23 6.93
C ILE A 4 0.18 5.11 6.25
N PHE A 5 -0.61 4.52 5.36
CA PHE A 5 -1.72 5.18 4.70
C PHE A 5 -3.00 4.35 4.80
N HIS A 6 -4.14 5.02 4.81
CA HIS A 6 -5.43 4.40 4.53
C HIS A 6 -5.99 5.00 3.25
N VAL A 7 -6.48 4.17 2.33
CA VAL A 7 -6.93 4.58 1.00
C VAL A 7 -8.42 4.29 0.90
N THR A 8 -9.19 5.23 0.34
CA THR A 8 -10.61 5.04 0.03
C THR A 8 -10.88 5.41 -1.42
N ILE A 9 -11.52 4.53 -2.17
CA ILE A 9 -11.88 4.75 -3.58
C ILE A 9 -13.20 5.50 -3.66
N ASP A 10 -13.18 6.68 -4.28
CA ASP A 10 -14.39 7.48 -4.49
C ASP A 10 -15.10 7.08 -5.79
N SER A 11 -14.33 6.86 -6.87
CA SER A 11 -14.90 6.43 -8.16
C SER A 11 -13.85 5.83 -9.08
N VAL A 12 -14.29 4.89 -9.92
CA VAL A 12 -13.54 4.36 -11.06
C VAL A 12 -14.35 4.62 -12.31
N ARG A 13 -13.75 5.22 -13.33
CA ARG A 13 -14.38 5.45 -14.62
C ARG A 13 -13.36 5.30 -15.74
N ASP A 14 -13.65 4.40 -16.66
CA ASP A 14 -12.75 4.05 -17.77
C ASP A 14 -11.36 3.69 -17.21
N ALA A 15 -10.31 4.39 -17.63
CA ALA A 15 -8.95 4.19 -17.14
C ALA A 15 -8.54 5.19 -16.04
N THR A 16 -9.51 5.84 -15.38
CA THR A 16 -9.25 6.85 -14.35
C THR A 16 -9.85 6.45 -13.00
N LEU A 17 -9.03 6.56 -11.96
CA LEU A 17 -9.39 6.35 -10.56
C LEU A 17 -9.35 7.70 -9.82
N ARG A 18 -10.37 7.95 -8.99
CA ARG A 18 -10.38 9.04 -8.00
C ARG A 18 -10.50 8.43 -6.61
N ALA A 19 -9.67 8.91 -5.70
CA ALA A 19 -9.57 8.35 -4.36
C ALA A 19 -9.07 9.39 -3.36
N ARG A 20 -9.16 9.03 -2.08
CA ARG A 20 -8.55 9.75 -0.97
C ARG A 20 -7.54 8.86 -0.29
N VAL A 21 -6.46 9.47 0.18
CA VAL A 21 -5.43 8.83 0.98
C VAL A 21 -5.24 9.60 2.28
N TYR A 22 -5.50 8.93 3.40
CA TYR A 22 -5.38 9.43 4.75
C TYR A 22 -3.98 9.11 5.28
N VAL A 23 -3.34 10.10 5.89
CA VAL A 23 -2.06 9.94 6.58
C VAL A 23 -2.37 9.38 7.96
N ILE A 24 -1.90 8.18 8.24
CA ILE A 24 -2.31 7.45 9.45
C ILE A 24 -1.17 7.11 10.40
N ASN A 25 0.06 7.43 9.99
CA ASN A 25 1.27 7.13 10.75
C ASN A 25 2.22 8.35 10.74
N PRO A 26 2.75 8.76 11.91
CA PRO A 26 3.71 9.87 12.02
C PRO A 26 5.01 9.68 11.26
N ASP A 27 5.43 8.44 11.02
CA ASP A 27 6.70 8.16 10.35
C ASP A 27 6.69 8.55 8.86
N VAL A 28 5.50 8.67 8.27
CA VAL A 28 5.31 9.07 6.87
C VAL A 28 4.26 10.17 6.81
N PRO A 29 4.62 11.42 7.15
CA PRO A 29 3.66 12.52 7.34
C PRO A 29 3.09 13.05 6.02
N ASP A 30 3.64 12.64 4.87
CA ASP A 30 3.30 13.15 3.56
C ASP A 30 2.99 12.02 2.56
N VAL A 31 1.93 12.24 1.78
CA VAL A 31 1.56 11.38 0.66
C VAL A 31 2.54 11.59 -0.50
N PRO A 32 3.18 10.53 -1.02
CA PRO A 32 4.19 10.62 -2.07
C PRO A 32 3.71 11.33 -3.34
N GLU A 33 4.64 12.02 -4.01
CA GLU A 33 4.38 12.79 -5.22
C GLU A 33 4.60 11.99 -6.49
N GLU A 34 5.38 10.92 -6.38
CA GLU A 34 5.86 10.12 -7.47
C GLU A 34 4.75 9.18 -8.01
N PRO A 35 4.64 9.00 -9.34
CA PRO A 35 3.66 8.08 -9.95
C PRO A 35 3.82 6.61 -9.54
N THR A 36 4.95 6.26 -8.92
CA THR A 36 5.20 4.91 -8.38
C THR A 36 4.27 4.58 -7.22
N PHE A 37 3.81 5.59 -6.48
CA PHE A 37 2.89 5.41 -5.37
C PHE A 37 1.53 4.86 -5.81
N PRO A 38 0.77 5.50 -6.72
CA PRO A 38 -0.50 4.93 -7.15
C PRO A 38 -0.32 3.55 -7.80
N LEU A 39 0.77 3.27 -8.54
CA LEU A 39 1.00 1.92 -9.07
C LEU A 39 1.18 0.89 -7.94
N ALA A 40 1.92 1.23 -6.88
CA ALA A 40 2.06 0.36 -5.71
C ALA A 40 0.71 0.09 -5.06
N LEU A 41 -0.17 1.09 -4.94
CA LEU A 41 -1.54 0.92 -4.43
C LEU A 41 -2.37 -0.06 -5.26
N LEU A 42 -2.29 0.03 -6.60
CA LEU A 42 -3.01 -0.87 -7.51
C LEU A 42 -2.55 -2.33 -7.35
N ALA A 43 -1.24 -2.54 -7.23
CA ALA A 43 -0.64 -3.86 -7.07
C ALA A 43 -0.91 -4.45 -5.67
N ASP A 44 -0.89 -3.61 -4.63
CA ASP A 44 -1.16 -3.99 -3.25
C ASP A 44 -2.59 -4.51 -3.08
N VAL A 45 -3.59 -3.75 -3.52
CA VAL A 45 -5.01 -4.17 -3.42
C VAL A 45 -5.33 -5.36 -4.30
N TRP A 46 -4.66 -5.50 -5.45
CA TRP A 46 -4.72 -6.73 -6.26
C TRP A 46 -4.24 -7.95 -5.44
N TRP A 47 -3.07 -7.83 -4.80
CA TRP A 47 -2.49 -8.92 -4.00
C TRP A 47 -3.35 -9.25 -2.78
N MET A 48 -3.90 -8.24 -2.10
CA MET A 48 -4.80 -8.45 -0.95
C MET A 48 -6.06 -9.20 -1.36
N LEU A 49 -6.65 -8.87 -2.51
CA LEU A 49 -7.80 -9.60 -3.05
C LEU A 49 -7.43 -11.04 -3.43
N ASP A 50 -6.26 -11.26 -4.04
CA ASP A 50 -5.80 -12.58 -4.48
C ASP A 50 -5.59 -13.52 -3.30
N ASN A 51 -5.12 -12.98 -2.18
CA ASN A 51 -4.81 -13.73 -0.96
C ASN A 51 -5.98 -13.74 0.04
N GLY A 52 -7.11 -13.10 -0.28
CA GLY A 52 -8.28 -13.03 0.60
C GLY A 52 -8.06 -12.19 1.88
N ASN A 53 -7.11 -11.25 1.84
CA ASN A 53 -6.74 -10.39 2.96
C ASN A 53 -7.55 -9.08 3.03
N LEU A 54 -8.38 -8.80 2.01
CA LEU A 54 -9.29 -7.66 1.99
C LEU A 54 -10.70 -8.13 2.31
N THR A 55 -11.10 -8.03 3.59
CA THR A 55 -12.43 -8.44 4.08
C THR A 55 -13.21 -7.25 4.66
N ASP A 56 -14.53 -7.38 4.74
CA ASP A 56 -15.45 -6.42 5.36
C ASP A 56 -15.55 -6.64 6.89
N ASP A 57 -14.63 -7.41 7.49
CA ASP A 57 -14.71 -7.76 8.91
C ASP A 57 -14.17 -6.61 9.78
N ASP A 58 -15.06 -6.01 10.58
CA ASP A 58 -14.76 -4.95 11.55
C ASP A 58 -14.02 -5.45 12.82
N ASP A 59 -13.67 -6.74 12.91
CA ASP A 59 -13.55 -7.42 14.21
C ASP A 59 -12.17 -7.34 14.89
N ASP A 60 -11.15 -6.73 14.29
CA ASP A 60 -9.76 -6.94 14.75
C ASP A 60 -8.98 -5.67 15.15
N GLY A 61 -9.64 -4.59 15.58
CA GLY A 61 -8.93 -3.40 16.12
C GLY A 61 -7.94 -2.72 15.14
N HIS A 62 -7.89 -3.22 13.90
CA HIS A 62 -7.24 -2.63 12.74
C HIS A 62 -8.28 -1.73 12.07
N ARG A 63 -7.82 -0.68 11.39
CA ARG A 63 -8.70 0.28 10.73
C ARG A 63 -9.63 -0.47 9.75
N PRO A 64 -10.93 -0.15 9.69
CA PRO A 64 -11.90 -0.91 8.93
C PRO A 64 -11.48 -0.93 7.46
N GLN A 65 -11.14 -2.12 6.96
CA GLN A 65 -11.01 -2.37 5.54
C GLN A 65 -12.41 -2.59 4.99
N ARG A 66 -12.61 -2.21 3.73
CA ARG A 66 -13.90 -2.36 3.08
C ARG A 66 -13.72 -2.88 1.68
N CYS A 67 -14.30 -4.05 1.43
CA CYS A 67 -14.37 -4.63 0.10
C CYS A 67 -15.85 -4.72 -0.31
N PRO A 68 -16.29 -3.98 -1.34
CA PRO A 68 -17.67 -4.10 -1.81
C PRO A 68 -17.99 -5.45 -2.48
N PHE A 69 -17.02 -6.37 -2.52
CA PHE A 69 -17.13 -7.70 -3.11
C PHE A 69 -17.05 -8.77 -2.02
N SER A 70 -17.83 -9.85 -2.16
CA SER A 70 -17.55 -11.05 -1.38
C SER A 70 -16.18 -11.65 -1.76
N PRO A 71 -15.54 -12.45 -0.90
CA PRO A 71 -14.28 -13.13 -1.24
C PRO A 71 -14.35 -13.99 -2.51
N GLU A 72 -15.48 -14.64 -2.79
CA GLU A 72 -15.71 -15.39 -4.04
C GLU A 72 -15.74 -14.44 -5.24
N ARG A 73 -16.47 -13.33 -5.11
CA ARG A 73 -16.59 -12.36 -6.20
C ARG A 73 -15.26 -11.65 -6.49
N GLY A 74 -14.49 -11.32 -5.46
CA GLY A 74 -13.13 -10.79 -5.61
C GLY A 74 -12.25 -11.72 -6.43
N ARG A 75 -12.24 -13.03 -6.09
CA ARG A 75 -11.49 -14.05 -6.84
C ARG A 75 -11.96 -14.21 -8.28
N GLU A 76 -13.28 -14.17 -8.54
CA GLU A 76 -13.81 -14.19 -9.90
C GLU A 76 -13.36 -12.99 -10.73
N ILE A 77 -13.36 -11.78 -10.13
CA ILE A 77 -12.88 -10.57 -10.79
C ILE A 77 -11.41 -10.76 -11.17
N LEU A 78 -10.56 -11.11 -10.19
CA LEU A 78 -9.12 -11.29 -10.43
C LEU A 78 -8.82 -12.35 -11.48
N ALA A 79 -9.53 -13.48 -11.47
CA ALA A 79 -9.35 -14.54 -12.47
C ALA A 79 -9.74 -14.11 -13.89
N GLY A 80 -10.66 -13.13 -14.02
CA GLY A 80 -11.10 -12.57 -15.29
C GLY A 80 -10.37 -11.30 -15.70
N MET A 81 -9.45 -10.78 -14.89
CA MET A 81 -8.83 -9.48 -15.13
C MET A 81 -7.95 -9.50 -16.38
N ALA A 82 -8.16 -8.51 -17.26
CA ALA A 82 -7.35 -8.38 -18.47
C ALA A 82 -5.86 -8.14 -18.17
N MET A 83 -5.56 -7.46 -17.07
CA MET A 83 -4.20 -7.07 -16.67
C MET A 83 -3.74 -7.75 -15.35
N GLY A 84 -4.38 -8.85 -14.95
CA GLY A 84 -4.09 -9.53 -13.68
C GLY A 84 -2.65 -10.03 -13.59
N ASP A 85 -2.16 -10.72 -14.63
CA ASP A 85 -0.78 -11.24 -14.67
C ASP A 85 0.27 -10.12 -14.59
N GLU A 86 0.00 -8.99 -15.25
CA GLU A 86 0.89 -7.83 -15.23
C GLU A 86 0.93 -7.17 -13.85
N LEU A 87 -0.21 -7.08 -13.14
CA LEU A 87 -0.24 -6.59 -11.75
C LEU A 87 0.50 -7.53 -10.80
N GLY A 88 0.41 -8.85 -11.00
CA GLY A 88 1.21 -9.83 -10.28
C GLY A 88 2.71 -9.66 -10.52
N GLU A 89 3.11 -9.39 -11.77
CA GLU A 89 4.49 -9.01 -12.09
C GLU A 89 4.91 -7.74 -11.34
N VAL A 90 4.11 -6.68 -11.39
CA VAL A 90 4.37 -5.40 -10.72
C VAL A 90 4.52 -5.59 -9.22
N PHE A 91 3.63 -6.34 -8.57
CA PHE A 91 3.73 -6.66 -7.15
C PHE A 91 5.05 -7.40 -6.85
N GLY A 92 5.43 -8.35 -7.69
CA GLY A 92 6.72 -9.04 -7.60
C GLY A 92 7.95 -8.14 -7.79
N LEU A 93 7.83 -6.98 -8.43
CA LEU A 93 8.91 -5.98 -8.48
C LEU A 93 9.03 -5.22 -7.16
N ILE A 94 7.92 -5.00 -6.46
CA ILE A 94 7.86 -4.28 -5.18
C ILE A 94 8.43 -5.14 -4.04
N VAL A 95 7.91 -6.35 -3.85
CA VAL A 95 8.28 -7.22 -2.71
C VAL A 95 9.29 -8.31 -3.05
N GLY A 96 9.62 -8.45 -4.33
CA GLY A 96 10.35 -9.61 -4.86
C GLY A 96 9.40 -10.75 -5.24
N ARG A 97 9.87 -11.70 -6.05
CA ARG A 97 9.08 -12.87 -6.46
C ARG A 97 9.36 -14.05 -5.55
N LEU A 98 8.31 -14.71 -5.07
CA LEU A 98 8.43 -16.01 -4.43
C LEU A 98 8.70 -17.05 -5.51
N ILE A 99 9.86 -17.71 -5.43
CA ILE A 99 10.24 -18.79 -6.33
C ILE A 99 10.29 -20.12 -5.59
N ARG A 100 9.72 -21.15 -6.22
CA ARG A 100 9.69 -22.51 -5.68
C ARG A 100 10.98 -23.24 -6.00
N ILE A 101 11.59 -23.85 -4.98
CA ILE A 101 12.88 -24.52 -5.09
C ILE A 101 12.88 -25.88 -4.40
N THR A 102 13.69 -26.80 -4.92
CA THR A 102 14.04 -28.04 -4.23
C THR A 102 14.89 -27.77 -2.99
N GLU A 103 15.09 -28.80 -2.15
CA GLU A 103 16.02 -28.73 -1.02
C GLU A 103 17.46 -28.37 -1.43
N TYR A 104 17.83 -28.63 -2.68
CA TYR A 104 19.14 -28.33 -3.27
C TYR A 104 19.17 -27.00 -4.04
N GLY A 105 18.09 -26.21 -4.02
CA GLY A 105 18.02 -24.89 -4.63
C GLY A 105 17.76 -24.86 -6.14
N TYR A 106 17.27 -25.95 -6.72
CA TYR A 106 16.84 -25.99 -8.13
C TYR A 106 15.39 -25.53 -8.30
N LEU A 107 15.11 -24.82 -9.39
CA LEU A 107 13.77 -24.27 -9.68
C LEU A 107 12.73 -25.37 -9.90
N LEU A 108 11.55 -25.14 -9.35
CA LEU A 108 10.35 -25.95 -9.54
C LEU A 108 9.35 -25.19 -10.42
N ALA A 109 8.50 -25.93 -11.13
CA ALA A 109 7.35 -25.39 -11.86
C ALA A 109 6.27 -24.87 -10.89
N ASP A 110 5.21 -24.29 -11.44
CA ASP A 110 4.13 -23.65 -10.67
C ASP A 110 3.35 -24.63 -9.78
N ASP A 111 3.38 -25.93 -10.09
CA ASP A 111 2.85 -26.98 -9.23
C ASP A 111 3.68 -27.21 -7.95
N ALA A 112 4.79 -26.49 -7.80
CA ALA A 112 5.77 -26.55 -6.72
C ALA A 112 6.31 -27.98 -6.45
N LYS A 113 6.24 -28.88 -7.43
CA LYS A 113 6.62 -30.29 -7.30
C LYS A 113 7.51 -30.74 -8.46
N THR A 114 7.20 -30.29 -9.66
CA THR A 114 7.91 -30.68 -10.88
C THR A 114 9.18 -29.86 -11.03
N LEU A 115 10.31 -30.54 -11.24
CA LEU A 115 11.58 -29.89 -11.53
C LEU A 115 11.51 -29.20 -12.89
N LEU A 116 11.83 -27.90 -12.94
CA LEU A 116 11.86 -27.14 -14.19
C LEU A 116 13.04 -27.59 -15.07
N GLU A 117 12.75 -27.93 -16.32
CA GLU A 117 13.76 -28.22 -17.34
C GLU A 117 13.94 -27.02 -18.31
N PRO A 118 15.19 -26.67 -18.69
CA PRO A 118 16.44 -27.28 -18.26
C PRO A 118 16.73 -26.98 -16.78
N ARG A 119 17.22 -28.00 -16.07
CA ARG A 119 17.59 -27.91 -14.65
C ARG A 119 18.53 -26.75 -14.37
N ARG A 120 18.05 -25.77 -13.61
CA ARG A 120 18.80 -24.56 -13.21
C ARG A 120 18.66 -24.30 -11.72
N LYS A 121 19.74 -23.84 -11.07
CA LYS A 121 19.65 -23.37 -9.67
C LYS A 121 19.07 -21.96 -9.65
N ALA A 122 18.23 -21.69 -8.68
CA ALA A 122 17.61 -20.38 -8.49
C ALA A 122 18.65 -19.25 -8.40
N LYS A 123 19.73 -19.47 -7.65
CA LYS A 123 20.82 -18.50 -7.51
C LYS A 123 21.55 -18.19 -8.82
N ASP A 124 21.58 -19.14 -9.76
CA ASP A 124 22.28 -18.97 -11.04
C ASP A 124 21.40 -18.18 -12.02
N VAL A 125 20.07 -18.22 -11.84
CA VAL A 125 19.09 -17.50 -12.67
C VAL A 125 18.79 -16.11 -12.12
N TYR A 126 18.57 -16.01 -10.81
CA TYR A 126 18.11 -14.79 -10.14
C TYR A 126 19.20 -14.09 -9.32
N GLY A 127 20.40 -14.67 -9.25
CA GLY A 127 21.51 -14.10 -8.48
C GLY A 127 21.31 -14.23 -6.97
N ARG A 128 21.30 -13.10 -6.28
CA ARG A 128 21.07 -13.06 -4.82
C ARG A 128 19.62 -13.45 -4.54
N LEU A 129 19.41 -14.31 -3.54
CA LEU A 129 18.10 -14.65 -3.03
C LEU A 129 17.93 -14.08 -1.61
N LEU A 130 16.70 -13.70 -1.26
CA LEU A 130 16.33 -13.16 0.04
C LEU A 130 15.43 -14.17 0.76
N GLY A 131 15.85 -14.58 1.96
CA GLY A 131 15.11 -15.54 2.76
C GLY A 131 15.00 -16.92 2.11
N VAL A 132 14.97 -17.96 2.93
CA VAL A 132 14.60 -19.30 2.47
C VAL A 132 13.58 -19.82 3.46
N GLY A 133 12.41 -20.17 2.94
CA GLY A 133 11.32 -20.73 3.72
C GLY A 133 10.97 -22.13 3.26
N ARG A 134 10.05 -22.73 3.98
CA ARG A 134 9.42 -24.00 3.63
C ARG A 134 7.98 -23.94 4.07
N ASP A 135 7.07 -24.32 3.16
CA ASP A 135 5.69 -24.63 3.49
C ASP A 135 5.44 -26.14 3.32
N ASP A 136 4.18 -26.54 3.43
CA ASP A 136 3.76 -27.94 3.32
C ASP A 136 4.01 -28.54 1.92
N ILE A 137 4.28 -27.70 0.92
CA ILE A 137 4.46 -28.13 -0.48
C ILE A 137 5.95 -28.20 -0.82
N SER A 138 6.69 -27.12 -0.64
CA SER A 138 8.10 -27.05 -1.06
C SER A 138 8.92 -26.04 -0.26
N ARG A 139 10.23 -26.03 -0.51
CA ARG A 139 11.04 -24.86 -0.16
C ARG A 139 10.74 -23.73 -1.14
N TYR A 140 10.88 -22.50 -0.65
CA TYR A 140 10.79 -21.31 -1.47
C TYR A 140 11.86 -20.32 -1.04
N ALA A 141 12.18 -19.42 -1.96
CA ALA A 141 13.03 -18.26 -1.71
C ALA A 141 12.40 -17.04 -2.35
N TRP A 142 12.75 -15.85 -1.87
CA TRP A 142 12.35 -14.61 -2.53
C TRP A 142 13.48 -14.08 -3.40
N THR A 143 13.15 -13.50 -4.54
CA THR A 143 14.10 -12.62 -5.24
C THR A 143 14.16 -11.26 -4.54
N PRO A 144 15.21 -10.46 -4.75
CA PRO A 144 15.21 -9.05 -4.41
C PRO A 144 14.07 -8.32 -5.13
N SER A 145 13.65 -7.19 -4.56
CA SER A 145 12.87 -6.19 -5.28
C SER A 145 13.67 -5.63 -6.46
N ASP A 146 12.99 -5.07 -7.45
CA ASP A 146 13.60 -4.45 -8.64
C ASP A 146 13.03 -3.04 -8.86
N PRO A 147 13.55 -2.04 -8.13
CA PRO A 147 13.03 -0.67 -8.19
C PRO A 147 13.19 -0.05 -9.58
N VAL A 148 14.25 -0.42 -10.32
CA VAL A 148 14.50 0.13 -11.66
C VAL A 148 13.43 -0.35 -12.64
N ARG A 149 13.10 -1.65 -12.62
CA ARG A 149 11.99 -2.15 -13.45
C ARG A 149 10.65 -1.63 -12.99
N PHE A 150 10.46 -1.46 -11.67
CA PHE A 150 9.22 -0.89 -11.14
C PHE A 150 9.00 0.55 -11.65
N ASP A 151 10.04 1.37 -11.68
CA ASP A 151 9.98 2.73 -12.25
C ASP A 151 9.64 2.71 -13.74
N VAL A 152 10.24 1.80 -14.52
CA VAL A 152 9.94 1.65 -15.95
C VAL A 152 8.47 1.27 -16.16
N ARG A 153 7.97 0.27 -15.43
CA ARG A 153 6.57 -0.16 -15.51
C ARG A 153 5.61 0.93 -15.05
N THR A 154 6.00 1.72 -14.05
CA THR A 154 5.25 2.89 -13.63
C THR A 154 5.06 3.87 -14.78
N ALA A 155 6.12 4.20 -15.51
CA ALA A 155 6.03 5.13 -16.64
C ALA A 155 5.17 4.59 -17.82
N GLU A 156 5.09 3.27 -17.98
CA GLU A 156 4.26 2.62 -19.00
C GLU A 156 2.77 2.54 -18.61
N ILE A 157 2.50 2.33 -17.31
CA ILE A 157 1.15 2.07 -16.79
C ILE A 157 0.48 3.36 -16.32
N VAL A 158 1.15 4.18 -15.52
CA VAL A 158 0.57 5.40 -14.94
C VAL A 158 0.82 6.58 -15.89
N THR A 159 -0.22 6.96 -16.63
CA THR A 159 -0.12 8.03 -17.64
C THR A 159 -0.32 9.43 -17.03
N SER A 160 -1.00 9.54 -15.90
CA SER A 160 -1.12 10.78 -15.14
C SER A 160 -1.35 10.52 -13.66
N TYR A 161 -0.77 11.34 -12.79
CA TYR A 161 -1.03 11.32 -11.35
C TYR A 161 -1.10 12.75 -10.83
N GLU A 162 -2.25 13.10 -10.24
CA GLU A 162 -2.52 14.42 -9.69
C GLU A 162 -2.98 14.29 -8.24
N ARG A 163 -2.48 15.15 -7.36
CA ARG A 163 -2.89 15.23 -5.96
C ARG A 163 -3.48 16.58 -5.63
N GLY A 164 -4.53 16.57 -4.82
CA GLY A 164 -5.10 17.75 -4.20
C GLY A 164 -4.27 18.26 -3.01
N PRO A 165 -4.68 19.40 -2.42
CA PRO A 165 -4.09 19.90 -1.19
C PRO A 165 -4.32 18.94 -0.03
N LEU A 166 -3.45 18.98 0.98
CA LEU A 166 -3.66 18.29 2.24
C LEU A 166 -4.80 18.96 3.00
N ARG A 167 -5.78 18.17 3.42
CA ARG A 167 -6.98 18.60 4.14
C ARG A 167 -6.96 18.03 5.55
N ASN A 168 -7.81 18.57 6.43
CA ASN A 168 -8.02 18.09 7.80
C ASN A 168 -6.77 18.07 8.71
N VAL A 169 -5.74 18.85 8.37
CA VAL A 169 -4.59 19.04 9.26
C VAL A 169 -5.05 19.83 10.49
N PRO A 170 -4.77 19.36 11.73
CA PRO A 170 -5.11 20.12 12.93
C PRO A 170 -4.41 21.48 12.94
N LEU A 171 -4.93 22.45 13.68
CA LEU A 171 -4.23 23.71 13.94
C LEU A 171 -3.20 23.52 15.07
N TRP A 172 -2.17 24.35 15.08
CA TRP A 172 -1.23 24.38 16.22
C TRP A 172 -1.92 24.71 17.55
N SER A 173 -2.95 25.54 17.52
CA SER A 173 -3.77 25.84 18.70
C SER A 173 -4.56 24.63 19.21
N GLU A 174 -5.01 23.74 18.31
CA GLU A 174 -5.67 22.49 18.70
C GLU A 174 -4.66 21.53 19.33
N ALA A 175 -3.46 21.41 18.73
CA ALA A 175 -2.36 20.62 19.28
C ALA A 175 -1.98 21.09 20.69
N ALA A 176 -1.79 22.40 20.90
CA ALA A 176 -1.47 22.96 22.22
C ALA A 176 -2.62 22.87 23.24
N ALA A 177 -3.86 22.78 22.78
CA ALA A 177 -5.02 22.60 23.66
C ALA A 177 -5.20 21.15 24.12
N PHE A 178 -4.65 20.20 23.37
CA PHE A 178 -4.70 18.78 23.69
C PHE A 178 -3.74 18.46 24.83
N ASP A 179 -4.28 17.82 25.86
CA ASP A 179 -3.52 17.41 27.03
C ASP A 179 -3.36 15.90 26.96
N ASP A 180 -2.16 15.45 26.60
CA ASP A 180 -1.81 14.04 26.56
C ASP A 180 -1.20 13.65 27.91
N PRO A 181 -1.88 12.80 28.73
CA PRO A 181 -1.36 12.40 30.02
C PRO A 181 -0.10 11.56 29.94
N ASP A 182 0.13 10.87 28.82
CA ASP A 182 1.31 10.03 28.61
C ASP A 182 2.53 10.86 28.13
N GLU A 183 2.28 12.05 27.55
CA GLU A 183 3.30 12.94 27.01
C GLU A 183 3.11 14.40 27.50
N PRO A 184 3.38 14.68 28.79
CA PRO A 184 3.16 16.01 29.35
C PRO A 184 3.98 17.10 28.65
N TRP A 185 3.48 18.31 28.70
CA TRP A 185 4.18 19.49 28.18
C TRP A 185 5.42 19.81 29.01
N GLU A 186 6.53 20.10 28.34
CA GLU A 186 7.68 20.72 29.02
C GLU A 186 7.39 22.20 29.34
N GLU A 187 8.12 22.75 30.31
CA GLU A 187 7.96 24.16 30.72
C GLU A 187 8.14 25.12 29.53
N GLY A 188 7.09 25.89 29.22
CA GLY A 188 7.09 26.88 28.13
C GLY A 188 6.87 26.30 26.73
N GLU A 189 6.84 24.97 26.57
CA GLU A 189 6.62 24.33 25.27
C GLU A 189 5.20 24.58 24.75
N ARG A 190 4.22 24.48 25.64
CA ARG A 190 2.80 24.66 25.29
C ARG A 190 2.54 26.06 24.77
N GLU A 191 3.02 27.10 25.44
CA GLU A 191 2.89 28.49 25.02
C GLU A 191 3.59 28.73 23.68
N LYS A 192 4.74 28.09 23.46
CA LYS A 192 5.47 28.15 22.20
C LYS A 192 4.67 27.54 21.05
N ILE A 193 4.10 26.35 21.22
CA ILE A 193 3.25 25.71 20.20
C ILE A 193 1.95 26.51 19.99
N ALA A 194 1.30 26.95 21.06
CA ALA A 194 0.08 27.76 20.98
C ALA A 194 0.26 29.08 20.22
N GLY A 195 1.48 29.63 20.24
CA GLY A 195 1.84 30.85 19.50
C GLY A 195 2.10 30.65 18.00
N LEU A 196 2.19 29.39 17.52
CA LEU A 196 2.35 29.11 16.10
C LEU A 196 1.05 29.34 15.34
N ALA A 197 1.15 29.97 14.17
CA ALA A 197 0.00 30.25 13.32
C ALA A 197 -0.27 29.10 12.33
N GLY A 198 -1.55 28.86 12.03
CA GLY A 198 -1.97 27.97 10.95
C GLY A 198 -2.03 26.49 11.32
N THR A 199 -1.96 25.65 10.28
CA THR A 199 -2.00 24.19 10.39
C THR A 199 -0.72 23.66 11.00
N ALA A 200 -0.86 22.61 11.81
CA ALA A 200 0.24 21.88 12.38
C ALA A 200 1.11 21.22 11.30
N ASP A 201 2.37 21.02 11.63
CA ASP A 201 3.29 20.23 10.81
C ASP A 201 3.11 18.76 11.18
N LEU A 202 2.73 17.91 10.22
CA LEU A 202 2.53 16.48 10.45
C LEU A 202 3.84 15.74 10.76
N SER A 203 5.00 16.32 10.45
CA SER A 203 6.30 15.78 10.89
C SER A 203 6.57 16.02 12.38
N ASN A 204 5.78 16.89 13.02
CA ASN A 204 5.88 17.13 14.44
C ASN A 204 4.95 16.18 15.20
N TRP A 205 5.54 15.36 16.07
CA TRP A 205 4.82 14.39 16.89
C TRP A 205 3.71 15.00 17.74
N ARG A 206 3.82 16.28 18.17
CA ARG A 206 2.79 16.98 18.96
C ARG A 206 1.44 17.13 18.23
N ALA A 207 1.40 16.99 16.90
CA ALA A 207 0.15 16.99 16.15
C ALA A 207 -0.62 15.66 16.25
N TRP A 208 0.08 14.56 16.55
CA TRP A 208 -0.45 13.20 16.42
C TRP A 208 -1.39 12.75 17.53
N PRO A 209 -1.22 13.13 18.80
CA PRO A 209 -2.23 12.86 19.83
C PRO A 209 -3.62 13.39 19.44
N VAL A 210 -3.68 14.59 18.86
CA VAL A 210 -4.93 15.17 18.35
C VAL A 210 -5.50 14.33 17.20
N ILE A 211 -4.67 13.94 16.24
CA ILE A 211 -5.09 13.15 15.08
C ILE A 211 -5.60 11.77 15.54
N ALA A 212 -4.86 11.10 16.42
CA ALA A 212 -5.20 9.78 16.95
C ALA A 212 -6.51 9.78 17.75
N SER A 213 -6.89 10.92 18.34
CA SER A 213 -8.16 11.08 19.04
C SER A 213 -9.39 11.23 18.13
N ARG A 214 -9.20 11.42 16.82
CA ARG A 214 -10.28 11.66 15.84
C ARG A 214 -10.80 10.34 15.25
N ALA A 215 -11.99 10.38 14.67
CA ALA A 215 -12.43 9.32 13.74
C ALA A 215 -11.69 9.44 12.41
N LEU A 216 -11.56 8.33 11.66
CA LEU A 216 -10.77 8.23 10.43
C LEU A 216 -11.12 9.30 9.39
N GLU A 217 -12.40 9.64 9.25
CA GLU A 217 -12.90 10.64 8.28
C GLU A 217 -12.38 12.06 8.58
N ALA A 218 -11.92 12.30 9.81
CA ALA A 218 -11.34 13.55 10.27
C ALA A 218 -9.79 13.51 10.32
N PHE A 219 -9.15 12.43 9.86
CA PHE A 219 -7.70 12.37 9.71
C PHE A 219 -7.23 13.28 8.57
N PRO A 220 -5.96 13.74 8.60
CA PRO A 220 -5.38 14.43 7.47
C PRO A 220 -5.39 13.56 6.21
N TYR A 221 -5.81 14.12 5.07
CA TYR A 221 -5.90 13.36 3.82
C TYR A 221 -5.65 14.22 2.59
N ARG A 222 -5.33 13.57 1.47
CA ARG A 222 -5.32 14.18 0.13
C ARG A 222 -6.27 13.43 -0.79
N ASP A 223 -6.98 14.20 -1.60
CA ASP A 223 -7.62 13.67 -2.80
C ASP A 223 -6.52 13.37 -3.84
N PHE A 224 -6.67 12.31 -4.62
CA PHE A 224 -5.83 12.07 -5.78
C PHE A 224 -6.62 11.52 -6.96
N THR A 225 -6.09 11.76 -8.15
CA THR A 225 -6.58 11.20 -9.40
C THR A 225 -5.42 10.55 -10.12
N VAL A 226 -5.61 9.31 -10.55
CA VAL A 226 -4.64 8.59 -11.39
C VAL A 226 -5.33 8.11 -12.65
N THR A 227 -4.66 8.27 -13.79
CA THR A 227 -5.06 7.66 -15.06
C THR A 227 -4.03 6.62 -15.44
N VAL A 228 -4.49 5.45 -15.86
CA VAL A 228 -3.67 4.36 -16.33
C VAL A 228 -3.79 4.17 -17.83
N SER A 229 -2.83 3.48 -18.44
CA SER A 229 -2.78 3.25 -19.88
C SER A 229 -3.88 2.31 -20.38
N HIS A 230 -4.44 1.46 -19.51
CA HIS A 230 -5.51 0.53 -19.86
C HIS A 230 -6.52 0.36 -18.70
N PRO A 231 -7.84 0.42 -18.94
CA PRO A 231 -8.85 0.27 -17.88
C PRO A 231 -8.78 -1.08 -17.14
N GLY A 232 -8.21 -2.11 -17.79
CA GLY A 232 -7.96 -3.42 -17.21
C GLY A 232 -7.13 -3.42 -15.92
N TYR A 233 -6.31 -2.38 -15.67
CA TYR A 233 -5.58 -2.25 -14.40
C TYR A 233 -6.46 -1.79 -13.22
N LEU A 234 -7.72 -1.40 -13.47
CA LEU A 234 -8.65 -0.90 -12.46
C LEU A 234 -9.87 -1.83 -12.25
N GLU A 235 -9.93 -2.98 -12.93
CA GLU A 235 -11.09 -3.89 -12.91
C GLU A 235 -11.39 -4.45 -11.51
N HIS A 236 -10.37 -4.55 -10.64
CA HIS A 236 -10.51 -4.98 -9.25
C HIS A 236 -10.89 -3.86 -8.28
N LEU A 237 -11.04 -2.62 -8.76
CA LEU A 237 -11.39 -1.47 -7.94
C LEU A 237 -12.85 -1.08 -8.09
N ALA A 238 -13.46 -0.64 -6.99
CA ALA A 238 -14.82 -0.12 -6.99
C ALA A 238 -14.99 1.02 -5.98
N ALA A 239 -15.95 1.90 -6.25
CA ALA A 239 -16.33 2.95 -5.32
C ALA A 239 -16.73 2.37 -3.95
N GLY A 240 -16.25 3.00 -2.88
CA GLY A 240 -16.48 2.55 -1.51
C GLY A 240 -15.49 1.49 -1.01
N MET A 241 -14.57 1.01 -1.87
CA MET A 241 -13.46 0.16 -1.42
C MET A 241 -12.48 0.96 -0.57
N SER A 242 -11.97 0.37 0.51
CA SER A 242 -10.95 0.98 1.35
C SER A 242 -10.01 -0.03 1.99
N TRP A 243 -8.76 0.36 2.20
CA TRP A 243 -7.75 -0.50 2.82
C TRP A 243 -6.62 0.32 3.43
N SER A 244 -5.85 -0.29 4.31
CA SER A 244 -4.62 0.28 4.84
C SER A 244 -3.41 -0.34 4.14
N THR A 245 -2.37 0.46 3.92
CA THR A 245 -1.20 0.03 3.16
C THR A 245 0.09 0.49 3.84
N THR A 246 1.14 -0.29 3.62
CA THR A 246 2.51 0.00 4.04
C THR A 246 3.35 0.64 2.93
N HIS A 247 2.78 0.81 1.73
CA HIS A 247 3.54 1.23 0.55
C HIS A 247 3.67 2.75 0.44
N THR A 248 4.89 3.22 0.16
CA THR A 248 5.20 4.62 -0.19
C THR A 248 5.46 4.81 -1.68
N GLY A 249 5.34 3.75 -2.49
CA GLY A 249 5.81 3.76 -3.88
C GLY A 249 7.33 3.68 -4.04
N ARG A 250 8.10 3.64 -2.93
CA ARG A 250 9.53 3.33 -2.94
C ARG A 250 9.73 1.83 -2.73
N VAL A 251 10.65 1.26 -3.52
CA VAL A 251 10.93 -0.18 -3.65
C VAL A 251 12.39 -0.48 -3.32
#